data_AF-A0A7V9HR80-F1
#
_entry.id   AF-A0A7V9HR80-F1
#
_cell.length_a   1.000
_cell.length_b   1.000
_cell.length_c   1.000
_cell.angle_alpha   90.00
_cell.angle_beta   90.00
_cell.angle_gamma   90.00
#
_symmetry.space_group_name_H-M   'P 1'
#
loop_
_entity.id
_entity.type
_entity.pdbx_description
1 polymer ?
#
loop_
_entity_poly.entity_id
_entity_poly.type
_entity_poly.pdbx_seq_one_letter_code
_entity_poly.pdbx_strand_id
1 'polypeptide(L)'
;LTEAQLKGVIEGAPRGFGADSHKCDVIFLRRPLTVDRAFSLLETRKGVDRAWPGKGVLYFSRLASKASGSRLSRIVRLAEYQDMTIRSWSTTTKLITVMESRAGDGHAS
;
A
#
# COMPACT_ATOMS: atom_id res chain seq x y z
N LEU A 1 -8.36 9.07 5.40
CA LEU A 1 -7.00 8.68 5.82
C LEU A 1 -6.47 9.80 6.69
N THR A 2 -6.33 9.59 7.99
CA THR A 2 -5.73 10.56 8.91
C THR A 2 -4.22 10.35 8.99
N GLU A 3 -3.49 11.31 9.57
CA GLU A 3 -2.04 11.20 9.79
C GLU A 3 -1.69 9.95 10.62
N ALA A 4 -2.37 9.75 11.75
CA ALA A 4 -2.18 8.57 12.59
C ALA A 4 -2.46 7.25 11.85
N GLN A 5 -3.47 7.23 10.96
CA GLN A 5 -3.72 6.05 10.13
C GLN A 5 -2.58 5.81 9.13
N LEU A 6 -2.07 6.86 8.50
CA LEU A 6 -0.95 6.75 7.57
C LEU A 6 0.34 6.32 8.27
N LYS A 7 0.63 6.86 9.46
CA LYS A 7 1.75 6.45 10.30
C LYS A 7 1.67 4.98 10.68
N GLY A 8 0.51 4.51 11.14
CA GLY A 8 0.29 3.10 11.43
C GLY A 8 0.46 2.19 10.21
N VAL A 9 0.13 2.67 9.00
CA VAL A 9 0.41 1.95 7.75
C VAL A 9 1.90 1.89 7.45
N ILE A 10 2.67 2.94 7.76
CA ILE A 10 4.11 2.94 7.54
C ILE A 10 4.82 2.02 8.54
N GLU A 11 4.48 2.13 9.82
CA GLU A 11 5.03 1.30 10.90
C GLU A 11 4.64 -0.17 10.78
N GLY A 12 3.46 -0.46 10.23
CA GLY A 12 2.97 -1.82 9.99
C GLY A 12 3.50 -2.48 8.72
N ALA A 13 4.34 -1.79 7.94
CA ALA A 13 4.86 -2.34 6.69
C ALA A 13 5.79 -3.55 6.94
N PRO A 14 5.75 -4.58 6.08
CA PRO A 14 6.65 -5.73 6.20
C PRO A 14 8.12 -5.32 6.16
N ARG A 15 8.98 -6.09 6.84
CA ARG A 15 10.42 -5.83 6.83
C ARG A 15 10.98 -5.81 5.40
N GLY A 16 11.69 -4.74 5.05
CA GLY A 16 12.30 -4.56 3.73
C GLY A 16 11.32 -4.09 2.65
N PHE A 17 10.10 -3.71 3.01
CA PHE A 17 9.16 -3.09 2.09
C PHE A 17 9.66 -1.71 1.66
N GLY A 18 9.60 -1.42 0.36
CA GLY A 18 10.13 -0.18 -0.22
C GLY A 18 11.59 -0.24 -0.68
N ALA A 19 12.24 -1.40 -0.64
CA ALA A 19 13.60 -1.54 -1.17
C ALA A 19 13.68 -1.22 -2.69
N ASP A 20 14.77 -0.60 -3.14
CA ASP A 20 14.96 -0.11 -4.52
C ASP A 20 14.81 -1.19 -5.60
N SER A 21 15.14 -2.44 -5.27
CA SER A 21 14.98 -3.58 -6.18
C SER A 21 13.51 -3.97 -6.42
N HIS A 22 12.56 -3.37 -5.71
CA HIS A 22 11.14 -3.69 -5.74
C HIS A 22 10.28 -2.46 -5.98
N LYS A 23 9.23 -2.60 -6.80
CA LYS A 23 8.13 -1.65 -6.83
C LYS A 23 7.12 -2.08 -5.77
N CYS A 24 6.88 -1.20 -4.82
CA CYS A 24 6.00 -1.45 -3.68
C CYS A 24 4.78 -0.54 -3.74
N ASP A 25 3.61 -1.10 -3.50
CA ASP A 25 2.33 -0.41 -3.49
C ASP A 25 1.54 -0.78 -2.23
N VAL A 26 0.85 0.21 -1.67
CA VAL A 26 -0.12 0.03 -0.59
C VAL A 26 -1.51 0.10 -1.20
N ILE A 27 -2.32 -0.92 -0.94
CA ILE A 27 -3.70 -1.02 -1.39
C ILE A 27 -4.59 -0.69 -0.18
N PHE A 28 -5.12 0.52 -0.16
CA PHE A 28 -6.06 0.97 0.87
C PHE A 28 -7.45 0.42 0.59
N LEU A 29 -8.11 -0.11 1.62
CA LEU A 29 -9.43 -0.72 1.49
C LEU A 29 -10.50 0.20 2.08
N ARG A 30 -11.60 0.38 1.35
CA ARG A 30 -12.80 1.09 1.82
C ARG A 30 -13.86 0.06 2.17
N ARG A 31 -14.68 0.38 3.18
CA ARG A 31 -15.84 -0.46 3.52
C ARG A 31 -16.81 -0.51 2.32
N PRO A 32 -17.44 -1.67 2.06
CA PRO A 32 -17.53 -2.85 2.93
C PRO A 32 -16.37 -3.86 2.80
N LEU A 33 -15.39 -3.64 1.92
CA LEU A 33 -14.31 -4.58 1.67
C LEU A 33 -13.39 -4.75 2.89
N THR A 34 -13.21 -6.00 3.32
CA THR A 34 -12.33 -6.38 4.43
C THR A 34 -10.95 -6.81 3.94
N VAL A 35 -9.96 -6.75 4.83
CA VAL A 35 -8.58 -7.21 4.57
C VAL A 35 -8.57 -8.68 4.17
N ASP A 36 -9.25 -9.54 4.93
CA ASP A 36 -9.27 -10.98 4.69
C ASP A 36 -9.89 -11.30 3.32
N ARG A 37 -11.01 -10.64 2.98
CA ARG A 37 -11.66 -10.81 1.69
C ARG A 37 -10.75 -10.35 0.55
N ALA A 38 -10.22 -9.13 0.64
CA ALA A 38 -9.33 -8.59 -0.38
C ALA A 38 -8.07 -9.45 -0.57
N PHE A 39 -7.47 -9.93 0.53
CA PHE A 39 -6.28 -10.78 0.50
C PHE A 39 -6.56 -12.14 -0.14
N SER A 40 -7.73 -12.74 0.12
CA SER A 40 -8.13 -14.01 -0.49
C SER A 40 -8.30 -13.95 -2.01
N LEU A 41 -8.63 -12.77 -2.55
CA LEU A 41 -8.82 -12.53 -3.99
C LEU A 41 -7.52 -12.14 -4.70
N LEU A 42 -6.48 -11.82 -3.94
CA LEU A 42 -5.26 -11.25 -4.48
C LEU A 42 -4.37 -12.35 -5.08
N GLU A 43 -4.21 -12.30 -6.39
CA GLU A 43 -3.30 -13.21 -7.08
C GLU A 43 -1.85 -12.72 -7.01
N THR A 44 -0.92 -13.63 -6.75
CA THR A 44 0.53 -13.36 -6.77
C THR A 44 1.24 -14.34 -7.69
N ARG A 45 2.29 -13.89 -8.38
CA ARG A 45 3.19 -14.77 -9.14
C ARG A 45 4.44 -15.07 -8.33
N LYS A 46 4.69 -16.35 -8.04
CA LYS A 46 5.90 -16.83 -7.36
C LYS A 46 7.17 -16.27 -8.01
N GLY A 47 8.05 -15.70 -7.18
CA GLY A 47 9.33 -15.13 -7.62
C GLY A 47 9.22 -13.78 -8.35
N VAL A 48 8.02 -13.19 -8.41
CA VAL A 48 7.79 -11.84 -8.94
C VAL A 48 7.06 -10.99 -7.90
N ASP A 49 5.94 -11.48 -7.40
CA ASP A 49 5.05 -10.77 -6.49
C ASP A 49 5.13 -11.34 -5.08
N ARG A 50 4.91 -10.46 -4.10
CA ARG A 50 4.64 -10.82 -2.70
C ARG A 50 3.59 -9.89 -2.14
N ALA A 51 2.73 -10.41 -1.28
CA ALA A 51 1.68 -9.63 -0.64
C ALA A 51 1.56 -9.97 0.84
N TRP A 52 1.14 -9.00 1.64
CA TRP A 52 0.93 -9.16 3.08
C TRP A 52 -0.33 -8.41 3.52
N PRO A 53 -1.14 -8.99 4.43
CA PRO A 53 -2.25 -8.27 5.05
C PRO A 53 -1.72 -7.25 6.07
N GLY A 54 -2.40 -6.10 6.15
CA GLY A 54 -2.16 -5.06 7.14
C GLY A 54 -3.46 -4.53 7.73
N LYS A 55 -3.39 -3.57 8.65
CA LYS A 55 -4.59 -2.98 9.27
C LYS A 55 -5.30 -2.05 8.28
N GLY A 56 -6.34 -2.56 7.62
CA GLY A 56 -7.14 -1.80 6.64
C GLY A 56 -6.45 -1.58 5.28
N VAL A 57 -5.32 -2.26 5.06
CA VAL A 57 -4.53 -2.18 3.82
C VAL A 57 -3.98 -3.55 3.44
N LEU A 58 -3.61 -3.72 2.18
CA LEU A 58 -2.71 -4.78 1.74
C LEU A 58 -1.39 -4.16 1.25
N TYR A 59 -0.28 -4.77 1.62
CA TYR A 59 1.04 -4.42 1.09
C TYR A 59 1.34 -5.33 -0.09
N PHE A 60 1.71 -4.74 -1.23
CA PHE A 60 2.09 -5.48 -2.43
C PHE A 60 3.48 -5.07 -2.88
N SER A 61 4.36 -6.05 -3.15
CA SER A 61 5.65 -5.79 -3.76
C SER A 61 5.82 -6.63 -5.02
N ARG A 62 6.45 -6.04 -6.04
CA ARG A 62 6.89 -6.77 -7.24
C ARG A 62 8.36 -6.49 -7.52
N LEU A 63 9.10 -7.51 -7.93
CA LEU A 63 10.49 -7.34 -8.34
C LEU A 63 10.56 -6.40 -9.55
N ALA A 64 11.37 -5.34 -9.47
CA ALA A 64 11.40 -4.29 -10.48
C ALA A 64 11.80 -4.84 -11.86
N SER A 65 12.78 -5.75 -11.91
CA SER A 65 13.24 -6.41 -13.12
C SER A 65 12.23 -7.36 -13.77
N LYS A 66 11.16 -7.75 -13.04
CA LYS A 66 10.09 -8.63 -13.52
C LYS A 66 8.71 -7.99 -13.44
N ALA A 67 8.65 -6.65 -13.32
CA ALA A 67 7.41 -5.94 -13.04
C ALA A 67 6.32 -6.14 -14.11
N SER A 68 6.70 -6.33 -15.37
CA SER A 68 5.76 -6.63 -16.48
C SER A 68 5.04 -7.97 -16.31
N GLY A 69 5.63 -8.92 -15.57
CA GLY A 69 5.04 -10.23 -15.28
C GLY A 69 4.20 -10.29 -14.01
N SER A 70 4.03 -9.16 -13.31
CA SER A 70 3.29 -9.05 -12.06
C SER A 70 1.79 -9.33 -12.26
N ARG A 71 1.14 -9.90 -11.25
CA ARG A 71 -0.31 -10.08 -11.23
C ARG A 71 -1.08 -8.90 -10.66
N LEU A 72 -0.40 -7.83 -10.21
CA LEU A 72 -1.07 -6.66 -9.65
C LEU A 72 -2.12 -6.09 -10.61
N SER A 73 -1.86 -6.06 -11.91
CA SER A 73 -2.81 -5.55 -12.91
C SER A 73 -4.13 -6.32 -12.96
N ARG A 74 -4.19 -7.56 -12.47
CA ARG A 74 -5.44 -8.35 -12.44
C ARG A 74 -6.44 -7.83 -11.42
N ILE A 75 -5.99 -7.05 -10.44
CA ILE A 75 -6.86 -6.50 -9.40
C ILE A 75 -8.00 -5.65 -9.99
N VAL A 76 -7.77 -5.02 -11.16
CA VAL A 76 -8.77 -4.21 -11.87
C VAL A 76 -9.96 -5.03 -12.38
N ARG A 77 -9.85 -6.36 -12.40
CA ARG A 77 -10.92 -7.28 -12.82
C ARG A 77 -11.82 -7.71 -11.67
N LEU A 78 -11.44 -7.41 -10.42
CA LEU A 78 -12.22 -7.75 -9.24
C LEU A 78 -13.40 -6.77 -9.11
N ALA A 79 -14.58 -7.28 -8.75
CA ALA A 79 -15.73 -6.43 -8.48
C ALA A 79 -15.46 -5.48 -7.29
N GLU A 80 -14.62 -5.93 -6.37
CA GLU A 80 -14.15 -5.21 -5.18
C GLU A 80 -13.14 -4.10 -5.49
N TYR A 81 -12.63 -3.99 -6.73
CA TYR A 81 -11.64 -2.97 -7.11
C TYR A 81 -12.14 -1.54 -6.86
N GLN A 82 -13.44 -1.30 -6.99
CA GLN A 82 -14.05 -0.01 -6.68
C GLN A 82 -13.82 0.41 -5.22
N ASP A 83 -13.69 -0.53 -4.30
CA ASP A 83 -13.45 -0.30 -2.89
C ASP A 83 -11.95 -0.27 -2.53
N MET A 84 -11.08 -0.21 -3.54
CA MET A 84 -9.62 -0.16 -3.37
C MET A 84 -9.04 1.18 -3.82
N THR A 85 -7.94 1.57 -3.21
CA THR A 85 -7.11 2.67 -3.67
C THR A 85 -5.65 2.25 -3.62
N ILE A 86 -5.02 2.18 -4.79
CA ILE A 86 -3.62 1.77 -4.91
C ILE A 86 -2.73 3.01 -4.95
N ARG A 87 -1.69 3.04 -4.10
CA ARG A 87 -0.67 4.10 -4.07
C ARG A 87 0.70 3.48 -3.99
N SER A 88 1.67 4.08 -4.68
CA SER A 88 3.05 3.66 -4.54
C SER A 88 3.54 3.96 -3.12
N TRP A 89 4.45 3.12 -2.63
CA TRP A 89 5.09 3.31 -1.33
C TRP A 89 5.76 4.68 -1.22
N SER A 90 6.40 5.15 -2.28
CA SER A 90 7.03 6.47 -2.33
C SER A 90 6.05 7.63 -2.17
N THR A 91 4.82 7.50 -2.68
CA THR A 91 3.77 8.50 -2.44
C THR A 91 3.25 8.41 -1.02
N THR A 92 3.06 7.20 -0.49
CA THR A 92 2.61 6.97 0.90
C THR A 92 3.58 7.59 1.90
N THR A 93 4.90 7.40 1.72
CA THR A 93 5.91 7.97 2.63
C THR A 93 6.11 9.47 2.46
N LYS A 94 5.99 10.02 1.24
CA LYS A 94 6.03 11.48 1.06
C LYS A 94 4.84 12.18 1.70
N LEU A 95 3.67 11.55 1.68
CA LEU A 95 2.46 12.13 2.24
C LEU A 95 2.58 12.34 3.75
N ILE A 96 3.20 11.42 4.49
CA ILE A 96 3.39 11.61 5.94
C ILE A 96 4.32 12.79 6.21
N THR A 97 5.41 12.94 5.44
CA THR A 97 6.34 14.06 5.59
C THR A 97 5.64 15.41 5.40
N VAL A 98 4.78 15.52 4.38
CA VAL A 98 4.02 16.76 4.13
C VAL A 98 3.00 17.04 5.25
N MET A 99 2.38 16.00 5.80
CA MET A 99 1.41 16.15 6.90
C MET A 99 2.11 16.56 8.20
N GLU A 100 3.27 15.97 8.51
CA GLU A 100 4.10 16.34 9.66
C GLU A 100 4.66 17.76 9.54
N SER A 101 5.11 18.18 8.35
CA SER A 101 5.59 19.56 8.14
C SER A 101 4.50 20.61 8.38
N ARG A 102 3.25 20.33 7.99
CA ARG A 102 2.13 21.26 8.18
C ARG A 102 1.67 21.36 9.64
N ALA A 103 1.91 20.34 10.45
CA ALA A 103 1.63 20.37 11.88
C ALA A 103 2.68 21.19 12.67
N GLY A 104 3.87 21.42 12.08
CA GLY A 104 4.95 22.22 12.68
C GLY A 104 4.82 23.73 12.52
N ASP A 105 3.99 24.22 11.58
CA ASP A 105 3.82 25.65 11.28
C ASP A 105 2.72 26.34 12.13
N GLY A 106 2.34 25.74 13.26
CA GLY A 106 1.20 26.15 14.10
C GLY A 106 1.53 26.68 15.50
N HIS A 107 2.78 27.01 15.81
CA HIS A 107 3.11 27.63 17.10
C HIS A 107 4.35 28.55 17.05
N ALA A 108 4.13 29.78 16.60
CA ALA A 108 4.93 30.93 17.00
C ALA A 108 4.02 32.16 17.00
N SER A 109 3.49 32.50 18.17
CA SER A 109 2.99 33.83 18.53
C SER A 109 3.57 34.19 19.88
#